data_AF-S6UEP8-F1
#
_entry.id   AF-S6UEP8-F1
#
_cell.length_a   1.000
_cell.length_b   1.000
_cell.length_c   1.000
_cell.angle_alpha   90.00
_cell.angle_beta   90.00
_cell.angle_gamma   90.00
#
_symmetry.space_group_name_H-M   'P 1'
#
loop_
_entity.id
_entity.type
_entity.pdbx_description
1 polymer ?
#
loop_
_entity_poly.entity_id
_entity_poly.type
_entity_poly.pdbx_seq_one_letter_code
_entity_poly.pdbx_strand_id
1 'polypeptide(L)'
;MSRTGARDKARRQLTETLTLLTQAVSLLSKSRVVLKRSRSADAAECLAMIESFCSCPLPTHPNQHPDNLAVDRFATAMKTKLAEGRAKGRDSWGKPWVKDEQLAEQLVEHLPKGNLGNFEDIANFAMMLHQRGADPHALTLAFNATQSGPDK
;
A
#
# COMPACT_ATOMS: atom_id res chain seq x y z
N MET A 1 -13.75 -13.30 8.92
CA MET A 1 -13.88 -12.12 8.02
C MET A 1 -12.66 -12.10 7.10
N SER A 2 -12.83 -12.01 5.78
CA SER A 2 -11.69 -12.06 4.84
C SER A 2 -10.86 -10.77 4.92
N ARG A 3 -9.53 -10.90 4.90
CA ARG A 3 -8.57 -9.76 4.94
C ARG A 3 -8.84 -8.71 3.85
N THR A 4 -9.40 -9.12 2.71
CA THR A 4 -9.80 -8.24 1.60
C THR A 4 -10.98 -7.34 1.95
N GLY A 5 -12.00 -7.86 2.65
CA GLY A 5 -13.17 -7.08 3.05
C GLY A 5 -12.86 -5.99 4.08
N ALA A 6 -11.94 -6.26 5.01
CA ALA A 6 -11.48 -5.26 5.98
C ALA A 6 -10.73 -4.10 5.30
N ARG A 7 -9.87 -4.42 4.32
CA ARG A 7 -9.12 -3.42 3.55
C ARG A 7 -10.04 -2.54 2.70
N ASP A 8 -11.02 -3.14 2.02
CA ASP A 8 -11.92 -2.39 1.15
C ASP A 8 -12.86 -1.49 1.96
N LYS A 9 -13.29 -1.95 3.15
CA LYS A 9 -14.01 -1.11 4.13
C LYS A 9 -13.15 0.07 4.61
N ALA A 10 -11.88 -0.16 4.95
CA ALA A 10 -10.97 0.91 5.37
C ALA A 10 -10.75 1.95 4.26
N ARG A 11 -10.60 1.51 3.00
CA ARG A 11 -10.48 2.42 1.84
C ARG A 11 -11.74 3.26 1.66
N ARG A 12 -12.92 2.65 1.75
CA ARG A 12 -14.19 3.38 1.64
C ARG A 12 -14.33 4.42 2.75
N GLN A 13 -14.06 4.03 4.00
CA GLN A 13 -14.12 4.94 5.14
C GLN A 13 -13.15 6.11 5.00
N LEU A 14 -11.94 5.87 4.48
CA LEU A 14 -10.98 6.93 4.19
C LEU A 14 -11.50 7.89 3.11
N THR A 15 -12.07 7.38 2.02
CA THR A 15 -12.66 8.21 0.95
C THR A 15 -13.82 9.05 1.46
N GLU A 16 -14.72 8.48 2.26
CA GLU A 16 -15.83 9.19 2.88
C GLU A 16 -15.32 10.30 3.82
N THR A 17 -14.30 10.00 4.63
CA THR A 17 -13.66 10.96 5.53
C THR A 17 -13.02 12.12 4.76
N LEU A 18 -12.26 11.83 3.71
CA LEU A 18 -11.65 12.86 2.86
C LEU A 18 -12.70 13.74 2.17
N THR A 19 -13.83 13.15 1.78
CA THR A 19 -14.94 13.89 1.17
C THR A 19 -15.55 14.87 2.18
N LEU A 20 -15.83 14.42 3.41
CA LEU A 20 -16.34 15.27 4.48
C LEU A 20 -15.37 16.41 4.83
N LEU A 21 -14.07 16.12 4.92
CA LEU A 21 -13.05 17.14 5.16
C LEU A 21 -13.00 18.18 4.04
N THR A 22 -13.13 17.74 2.78
CA THR A 22 -13.16 18.65 1.61
C THR A 22 -14.38 19.57 1.67
N GLN A 23 -15.55 19.04 2.03
CA GLN A 23 -16.76 19.85 2.21
C GLN A 23 -16.62 20.84 3.36
N ALA A 24 -16.04 20.42 4.50
CA ALA A 24 -15.79 21.29 5.64
C ALA A 24 -14.85 22.45 5.29
N VAL A 25 -13.76 22.20 4.55
CA VAL A 25 -12.86 23.26 4.05
C VAL A 25 -13.58 24.22 3.11
N SER A 26 -14.44 23.70 2.22
CA SER A 26 -15.27 24.55 1.34
C SER A 26 -16.24 25.44 2.14
N LEU A 27 -16.86 24.91 3.19
CA LEU A 27 -17.75 25.68 4.05
C LEU A 27 -16.98 26.77 4.82
N LEU A 28 -15.85 26.42 5.43
CA LEU A 28 -14.98 27.36 6.16
C LEU A 28 -14.48 28.50 5.26
N SER A 29 -14.08 28.20 4.03
CA SER A 29 -13.65 29.22 3.07
C SER A 29 -14.77 30.19 2.68
N LYS A 30 -16.00 29.70 2.47
CA LYS A 30 -17.18 30.55 2.24
C LYS A 30 -17.51 31.41 3.46
N SER A 31 -17.51 30.83 4.65
CA SER A 31 -17.73 31.55 5.92
C SER A 31 -16.70 32.64 6.13
N ARG A 32 -15.43 32.40 5.79
CA ARG A 32 -14.34 33.41 5.86
C ARG A 32 -14.66 34.65 5.02
N VAL A 33 -15.21 34.48 3.82
CA VAL A 33 -15.59 35.60 2.95
C VAL A 33 -16.71 36.43 3.57
N VAL A 34 -17.70 35.78 4.18
CA VAL A 34 -18.83 36.45 4.84
C VAL A 34 -18.38 37.19 6.09
N LEU A 35 -17.61 36.53 6.96
CA LEU A 35 -17.13 37.10 8.23
C LEU A 35 -16.25 38.34 8.01
N LYS A 36 -15.38 38.34 6.97
CA LYS A 36 -14.56 39.52 6.60
C LYS A 36 -15.37 40.78 6.31
N ARG A 37 -16.65 40.64 5.93
CA ARG A 37 -17.52 41.78 5.58
C ARG A 37 -18.26 42.36 6.78
N SER A 38 -18.40 41.60 7.88
CA SER A 38 -19.28 41.94 9.00
C SER A 38 -18.73 43.02 9.95
N ARG A 39 -17.42 43.31 9.93
CA ARG A 39 -16.72 44.30 10.78
C ARG A 39 -16.99 44.19 12.30
N SER A 40 -17.50 43.05 12.78
CA SER A 40 -17.72 42.76 14.20
C SER A 40 -16.45 42.21 14.87
N ALA A 41 -16.27 42.52 16.16
CA ALA A 41 -15.19 41.96 16.98
C ALA A 41 -15.28 40.42 17.05
N ASP A 42 -16.48 39.87 17.25
CA ASP A 42 -16.72 38.42 17.28
C ASP A 42 -16.36 37.75 15.95
N ALA A 43 -16.57 38.45 14.84
CA ALA A 43 -16.22 37.94 13.52
C ALA A 43 -14.70 37.98 13.27
N ALA A 44 -13.99 38.96 13.83
CA ALA A 44 -12.54 39.02 13.77
C ALA A 44 -11.91 37.87 14.58
N GLU A 45 -12.43 37.57 15.76
CA GLU A 45 -12.00 36.44 16.58
C GLU A 45 -12.27 35.10 15.87
N CYS A 46 -13.47 34.94 15.28
CA CYS A 46 -13.80 33.75 14.51
C CYS A 46 -12.90 33.56 13.28
N LEU A 47 -12.55 34.64 12.59
CA LEU A 47 -11.58 34.60 11.48
C LEU A 47 -10.19 34.16 11.94
N ALA A 48 -9.72 34.66 13.10
CA ALA A 48 -8.43 34.27 13.65
C ALA A 48 -8.39 32.77 13.99
N MET A 49 -9.47 32.21 14.55
CA MET A 49 -9.59 30.78 14.82
C MET A 49 -9.56 29.94 13.52
N ILE A 50 -10.27 30.37 12.48
CA ILE A 50 -10.28 29.69 11.18
C ILE A 50 -8.88 29.73 10.55
N GLU A 51 -8.20 30.87 10.60
CA GLU A 51 -6.85 31.03 10.05
C GLU A 51 -5.81 30.20 10.81
N SER A 52 -5.92 30.14 12.14
CA SER A 52 -5.12 29.24 12.98
C SER A 52 -5.31 27.77 12.58
N PHE A 53 -6.56 27.31 12.49
CA PHE A 53 -6.88 25.94 12.08
C PHE A 53 -6.38 25.61 10.67
N CYS A 54 -6.60 26.50 9.70
CA CYS A 54 -6.13 26.32 8.32
C CYS A 54 -4.59 26.27 8.22
N SER A 55 -3.89 26.84 9.21
CA SER A 55 -2.43 26.88 9.27
C SER A 55 -1.84 25.73 10.10
N CYS A 56 -2.67 24.94 10.78
CA CYS A 56 -2.21 23.77 11.53
C CYS A 56 -1.61 22.74 10.55
N PRO A 57 -0.32 22.38 10.70
CA PRO A 57 0.25 21.31 9.89
C PRO A 57 -0.48 20.01 10.19
N LEU A 58 -0.72 19.21 9.15
CA LEU A 58 -1.12 17.83 9.36
C LEU A 58 -0.04 17.12 10.19
N PRO A 59 -0.40 16.17 11.06
CA PRO A 59 0.59 15.32 11.72
C PRO A 59 1.44 14.65 10.66
N THR A 60 2.65 15.17 10.44
CA THR A 60 3.70 14.44 9.74
C THR A 60 4.15 13.36 10.71
N HIS A 61 4.44 12.14 10.23
CA HIS A 61 5.08 11.14 11.08
C HIS A 61 6.55 11.55 11.25
N PRO A 62 6.94 12.23 12.35
CA PRO A 62 8.20 12.97 12.37
C PRO A 62 9.42 12.06 12.51
N ASN A 63 9.21 10.76 12.70
CA ASN A 63 10.25 9.79 13.05
C ASN A 63 10.03 8.43 12.36
N GLN A 64 9.70 8.41 11.06
CA GLN A 64 9.82 7.15 10.34
C GLN A 64 11.30 6.80 10.19
N HIS A 65 11.73 5.72 10.85
CA HIS A 65 13.07 5.16 10.71
C HIS A 65 13.42 4.97 9.22
N PRO A 66 14.66 5.23 8.77
CA PRO A 66 15.06 5.08 7.37
C PRO A 66 14.67 3.74 6.74
N ASP A 67 14.68 2.65 7.50
CA ASP A 67 14.26 1.32 7.05
C ASP A 67 12.78 1.28 6.65
N ASN A 68 11.89 1.92 7.43
CA ASN A 68 10.47 1.98 7.09
C ASN A 68 10.27 2.73 5.77
N LEU A 69 11.01 3.83 5.58
CA LEU A 69 10.97 4.57 4.33
C LEU A 69 11.52 3.74 3.15
N ALA A 70 12.54 2.92 3.37
CA ALA A 70 13.06 1.99 2.36
C ALA A 70 12.03 0.91 1.99
N VAL A 71 11.35 0.35 2.99
CA VAL A 71 10.24 -0.61 2.80
C VAL A 71 9.09 0.05 2.03
N ASP A 72 8.70 1.28 2.36
CA ASP A 72 7.61 1.98 1.66
C ASP A 72 7.94 2.24 0.18
N ARG A 73 9.19 2.64 -0.12
CA ARG A 73 9.68 2.78 -1.49
C ARG A 73 9.66 1.45 -2.23
N PHE A 74 10.17 0.38 -1.62
CA PHE A 74 10.21 -0.93 -2.26
C PHE A 74 8.81 -1.52 -2.46
N ALA A 75 7.92 -1.37 -1.48
CA ALA A 75 6.52 -1.75 -1.58
C ALA A 75 5.81 -1.00 -2.72
N THR A 76 6.20 0.24 -3.01
CA THR A 76 5.70 0.98 -4.17
C THR A 76 6.16 0.34 -5.48
N ALA A 77 7.44 -0.01 -5.61
CA ALA A 77 7.97 -0.71 -6.77
C ALA A 77 7.31 -2.09 -6.99
N MET A 78 7.14 -2.87 -5.91
CA MET A 78 6.41 -4.15 -5.92
C MET A 78 4.98 -3.99 -6.46
N LYS A 79 4.24 -2.97 -6.00
CA LYS A 79 2.87 -2.69 -6.46
C LYS A 79 2.81 -2.33 -7.95
N THR A 80 3.78 -1.56 -8.44
CA THR A 80 3.90 -1.24 -9.88
C THR A 80 4.11 -2.52 -10.69
N LYS A 81 5.06 -3.36 -10.29
CA LYS A 81 5.35 -4.64 -10.95
C LYS A 81 4.13 -5.58 -10.96
N LEU A 82 3.41 -5.68 -9.84
CA LEU A 82 2.15 -6.44 -9.76
C LEU A 82 1.07 -5.84 -10.67
N ALA A 83 1.03 -4.52 -10.88
CA ALA A 83 0.10 -3.89 -11.81
C ALA A 83 0.38 -4.30 -13.26
N GLU A 84 1.65 -4.30 -13.66
CA GLU A 84 2.06 -4.81 -14.97
C GLU A 84 1.74 -6.30 -15.13
N GLY A 85 1.95 -7.10 -14.08
CA GLY A 85 1.57 -8.51 -14.05
C GLY A 85 0.06 -8.71 -14.28
N ARG A 86 -0.77 -7.95 -13.58
CA ARG A 86 -2.24 -7.96 -13.76
C ARG A 86 -2.66 -7.57 -15.18
N ALA A 87 -2.02 -6.56 -15.77
CA ALA A 87 -2.27 -6.17 -17.16
C ALA A 87 -1.94 -7.31 -18.16
N LYS A 88 -1.04 -8.22 -17.79
CA LYS A 88 -0.68 -9.44 -18.53
C LYS A 88 -1.50 -10.68 -18.13
N GLY A 89 -2.57 -10.53 -17.34
CA GLY A 89 -3.41 -11.63 -16.87
C GLY A 89 -2.83 -12.46 -15.72
N ARG A 90 -1.76 -11.99 -15.05
CA ARG A 90 -1.09 -12.70 -13.93
C ARG A 90 -1.60 -12.19 -12.59
N ASP A 91 -2.89 -12.36 -12.32
CA ASP A 91 -3.57 -11.87 -11.11
C ASP A 91 -4.09 -13.00 -10.19
N SER A 92 -3.82 -14.25 -10.57
CA SER A 92 -4.48 -15.43 -10.01
C SER A 92 -3.76 -16.08 -8.81
N TRP A 93 -2.65 -15.51 -8.34
CA TRP A 93 -1.84 -16.10 -7.25
C TRP A 93 -2.64 -16.38 -5.96
N GLY A 94 -3.66 -15.58 -5.66
CA GLY A 94 -4.50 -15.72 -4.47
C GLY A 94 -5.63 -16.73 -4.61
N LYS A 95 -5.70 -17.46 -5.73
CA LYS A 95 -6.80 -18.39 -6.02
C LYS A 95 -6.54 -19.78 -5.41
N PRO A 96 -7.59 -20.54 -5.04
CA PRO A 96 -7.42 -21.84 -4.36
C PRO A 96 -6.72 -22.90 -5.20
N TRP A 97 -6.79 -22.82 -6.53
CA TRP A 97 -6.17 -23.79 -7.43
C TRP A 97 -4.67 -23.55 -7.65
N VAL A 98 -4.16 -22.38 -7.28
CA VAL A 98 -2.71 -22.10 -7.28
C VAL A 98 -2.14 -22.74 -6.03
N LYS A 99 -1.15 -23.61 -6.20
CA LYS A 99 -0.49 -24.29 -5.10
C LYS A 99 0.69 -23.47 -4.57
N ASP A 100 1.03 -23.65 -3.31
CA ASP A 100 2.13 -22.90 -2.69
C ASP A 100 3.48 -23.36 -3.25
N GLU A 101 3.61 -24.63 -3.59
CA GLU A 101 4.80 -25.21 -4.23
C GLU A 101 5.09 -24.53 -5.57
N GLN A 102 4.04 -24.26 -6.37
CA GLN A 102 4.20 -23.57 -7.66
C GLN A 102 4.73 -22.14 -7.48
N LEU A 103 4.31 -21.44 -6.43
CA LEU A 103 4.81 -20.09 -6.13
C LEU A 103 6.24 -20.13 -5.59
N ALA A 104 6.59 -21.16 -4.82
CA ALA A 104 7.94 -21.39 -4.33
C ALA A 104 8.92 -21.74 -5.46
N GLU A 105 8.52 -22.62 -6.37
CA GLU A 105 9.25 -22.94 -7.61
C GLU A 105 9.51 -21.67 -8.43
N GLN A 106 8.47 -20.88 -8.68
CA GLN A 106 8.60 -19.61 -9.39
C GLN A 106 9.55 -18.65 -8.68
N LEU A 107 9.53 -18.57 -7.34
CA LEU A 107 10.50 -17.75 -6.61
C LEU A 107 11.93 -18.19 -6.90
N VAL A 108 12.22 -19.48 -6.76
CA VAL A 108 13.56 -20.05 -6.97
C VAL A 108 14.02 -19.84 -8.41
N GLU A 109 13.15 -20.04 -9.39
CA GLU A 109 13.43 -19.79 -10.81
C GLU A 109 13.84 -18.34 -11.10
N HIS A 110 13.40 -17.38 -10.29
CA HIS A 110 13.77 -15.96 -10.45
C HIS A 110 15.10 -15.60 -9.79
N LEU A 111 15.62 -16.40 -8.85
CA LEU A 111 16.91 -16.14 -8.20
C LEU A 111 18.08 -15.95 -9.21
N PRO A 112 18.25 -16.77 -10.26
CA PRO A 112 19.39 -16.64 -11.17
C PRO A 112 19.24 -15.59 -12.29
N LYS A 113 18.05 -15.01 -12.51
CA LYS A 113 17.76 -14.26 -13.77
C LYS A 113 18.50 -12.94 -13.93
N GLY A 114 18.90 -12.28 -12.84
CA GLY A 114 19.75 -11.08 -12.85
C GLY A 114 19.21 -9.87 -13.65
N ASN A 115 17.95 -9.88 -14.08
CA ASN A 115 17.36 -8.83 -14.92
C ASN A 115 16.86 -7.64 -14.09
N LEU A 116 16.65 -6.49 -14.74
CA LEU A 116 16.06 -5.33 -14.10
C LEU A 116 14.64 -5.68 -13.57
N GLY A 117 14.36 -5.28 -12.33
CA GLY A 117 13.10 -5.56 -11.66
C GLY A 117 12.99 -6.95 -11.02
N ASN A 118 14.08 -7.74 -10.99
CA ASN A 118 14.08 -9.10 -10.44
C ASN A 118 13.93 -9.12 -8.91
N PHE A 119 14.40 -8.08 -8.20
CA PHE A 119 14.19 -7.98 -6.76
C PHE A 119 12.70 -7.89 -6.41
N GLU A 120 11.94 -7.12 -7.18
CA GLU A 120 10.48 -7.01 -7.06
C GLU A 120 9.79 -8.33 -7.40
N ASP A 121 10.27 -9.06 -8.41
CA ASP A 121 9.74 -10.39 -8.75
C ASP A 121 9.93 -11.38 -7.58
N ILE A 122 11.15 -11.50 -7.04
CA ILE A 122 11.46 -12.34 -5.86
C ILE A 122 10.62 -11.93 -4.65
N ALA A 123 10.58 -10.63 -4.34
CA ALA A 123 9.84 -10.11 -3.20
C ALA A 123 8.33 -10.31 -3.36
N ASN A 124 7.79 -10.19 -4.57
CA ASN A 124 6.38 -10.43 -4.82
C ASN A 124 6.02 -11.90 -4.60
N PHE A 125 6.83 -12.86 -5.07
CA PHE A 125 6.57 -14.28 -4.77
C PHE A 125 6.69 -14.59 -3.28
N ALA A 126 7.71 -14.05 -2.60
CA ALA A 126 7.86 -14.19 -1.16
C ALA A 126 6.63 -13.62 -0.41
N MET A 127 6.15 -12.45 -0.84
CA MET A 127 4.95 -11.83 -0.29
C MET A 127 3.70 -12.69 -0.55
N MET A 128 3.53 -13.26 -1.75
CA MET A 128 2.39 -14.12 -2.07
C MET A 128 2.34 -15.35 -1.17
N LEU A 129 3.47 -16.04 -0.99
CA LEU A 129 3.60 -17.18 -0.06
C LEU A 129 3.24 -16.78 1.37
N HIS A 130 3.81 -15.67 1.85
CA HIS A 130 3.51 -15.14 3.18
C HIS A 130 2.01 -14.82 3.36
N GLN A 131 1.37 -14.16 2.39
CA GLN A 131 -0.05 -13.80 2.50
C GLN A 131 -0.98 -15.00 2.45
N ARG A 132 -0.55 -16.10 1.82
CA ARG A 132 -1.27 -17.37 1.78
C ARG A 132 -1.08 -18.21 3.04
N GLY A 133 -0.11 -17.86 3.88
CA GLY A 133 0.24 -18.66 5.07
C GLY A 133 0.90 -19.98 4.70
N ALA A 134 1.64 -20.00 3.57
CA ALA A 134 2.36 -21.17 3.11
C ALA A 134 3.38 -21.64 4.15
N ASP A 135 3.62 -22.95 4.21
CA ASP A 135 4.68 -23.51 5.04
C ASP A 135 6.05 -23.01 4.51
N PRO A 136 6.90 -22.39 5.33
CA PRO A 136 8.26 -21.99 4.94
C PRO A 136 9.08 -23.12 4.31
N HIS A 137 8.80 -24.38 4.66
CA HIS A 137 9.51 -25.54 4.10
C HIS A 137 9.28 -25.73 2.59
N ALA A 138 8.19 -25.20 2.03
CA ALA A 138 7.92 -25.24 0.60
C ALA A 138 9.06 -24.60 -0.22
N LEU A 139 9.68 -23.53 0.30
CA LEU A 139 10.80 -22.87 -0.36
C LEU A 139 12.09 -23.72 -0.31
N THR A 140 12.33 -24.41 0.81
CA THR A 140 13.45 -25.35 0.94
C THR A 140 13.30 -26.52 -0.03
N LEU A 141 12.10 -27.09 -0.13
CA LEU A 141 11.82 -28.17 -1.08
C LEU A 141 12.01 -27.72 -2.53
N ALA A 142 11.47 -26.57 -2.90
CA ALA A 142 11.65 -26.00 -4.24
C ALA A 142 13.13 -25.76 -4.56
N PHE A 143 13.90 -25.19 -3.63
CA PHE A 143 15.33 -24.96 -3.81
C PHE A 143 16.10 -26.28 -4.02
N ASN A 144 15.86 -27.27 -3.16
CA ASN A 144 16.55 -28.56 -3.27
C ASN A 144 16.19 -29.30 -4.56
N ALA A 145 14.93 -29.23 -4.99
CA ALA A 145 14.50 -29.83 -6.26
C ALA A 145 15.26 -29.26 -7.47
N THR A 146 15.62 -27.97 -7.46
CA THR A 146 16.46 -27.38 -8.52
C THR A 146 17.91 -27.86 -8.52
N GLN A 147 18.41 -28.35 -7.38
CA GLN A 147 19.76 -28.90 -7.24
C GLN A 147 19.83 -30.39 -7.58
N SER A 148 18.71 -31.11 -7.43
CA SER A 148 18.58 -32.54 -7.70
C SER A 148 18.08 -32.83 -9.12
N GLY A 149 18.60 -32.15 -10.14
CA GLY A 149 18.21 -32.35 -11.55
C GLY A 149 18.16 -33.84 -11.97
N PRO A 150 17.41 -34.19 -13.03
CA PRO A 150 17.18 -35.57 -13.42
C PRO A 150 18.53 -36.24 -13.69
N ASP A 151 18.82 -37.30 -12.93
CA ASP A 151 20.04 -38.12 -12.92
C ASP A 151 21.31 -37.52 -12.29
N LYS A 152 21.45 -37.77 -10.98
CA LYS A 152 22.64 -38.45 -10.46
C LYS A 152 22.28 -39.86 -10.03
#